data_AF-A0A7W1Q3Z1-F1
#
_entry.id   AF-A0A7W1Q3Z1-F1
#
_cell.length_a   1.000
_cell.length_b   1.000
_cell.length_c   1.000
_cell.angle_alpha   90.00
_cell.angle_beta   90.00
_cell.angle_gamma   90.00
#
_symmetry.space_group_name_H-M   'P 1'
#
loop_
_entity.id
_entity.type
_entity.pdbx_description
1 polymer ?
#
loop_
_entity_poly.entity_id
_entity_poly.type
_entity_poly.pdbx_seq_one_letter_code
_entity_poly.pdbx_strand_id
1 'polypeptide(L)'
;RYAAAVLDGNADELLPRRLDPIPTIAQDGSVVLLSPELAGFHDARYGDFTSGNVLTTPLHEILAGAATTPWIAEFLRGVEACRDSCPYFGFCGGAHAANRYFEAGRFDITETDHCRNSKIRLLEGVLDHARDHQPTAV
;
A
#
# COMPACT_ATOMS: atom_id res chain seq x y z
N ARG A 1 -14.40 -10.30 7.66
CA ARG A 1 -14.41 -8.87 8.06
C ARG A 1 -14.59 -7.98 6.84
N TYR A 2 -13.67 -7.98 5.86
CA TYR A 2 -13.84 -7.18 4.64
C TYR A 2 -15.04 -7.60 3.77
N ALA A 3 -15.20 -8.88 3.44
CA ALA A 3 -16.34 -9.34 2.63
C ALA A 3 -17.71 -8.99 3.24
N ALA A 4 -17.85 -9.08 4.57
CA ALA A 4 -19.05 -8.62 5.26
C ALA A 4 -19.26 -7.10 5.09
N ALA A 5 -18.19 -6.31 5.23
CA ALA A 5 -18.27 -4.86 5.05
C ALA A 5 -18.60 -4.43 3.61
N VAL A 6 -18.19 -5.21 2.61
CA VAL A 6 -18.62 -5.01 1.22
C VAL A 6 -20.13 -5.22 1.09
N LEU A 7 -20.66 -6.28 1.72
CA LEU A 7 -22.10 -6.57 1.71
C LEU A 7 -22.91 -5.53 2.50
N ASP A 8 -22.34 -5.00 3.58
CA ASP A 8 -22.96 -3.99 4.44
C ASP A 8 -22.78 -2.55 3.92
N GLY A 9 -22.07 -2.35 2.81
CA GLY A 9 -21.83 -1.03 2.20
C GLY A 9 -20.88 -0.12 2.98
N ASN A 10 -20.11 -0.67 3.93
CA ASN A 10 -19.14 0.07 4.76
C ASN A 10 -17.69 -0.40 4.54
N ALA A 11 -17.40 -1.06 3.42
CA ALA A 11 -16.07 -1.49 3.00
C ALA A 11 -15.02 -0.37 3.07
N ASP A 12 -15.42 0.88 2.81
CA ASP A 12 -14.56 2.06 2.88
C ASP A 12 -14.12 2.44 4.31
N GLU A 13 -14.80 1.92 5.34
CA GLU A 13 -14.34 2.04 6.73
C GLU A 13 -13.22 1.05 7.05
N LEU A 14 -13.09 -0.02 6.24
CA LEU A 14 -12.09 -1.07 6.38
C LEU A 14 -10.93 -0.97 5.38
N LEU A 15 -11.12 -0.37 4.20
CA LEU A 15 -10.09 -0.18 3.15
C LEU A 15 -9.63 1.28 3.00
N PRO A 16 -8.41 1.48 2.49
CA PRO A 16 -7.24 1.84 3.26
C PRO A 16 -7.29 3.27 3.83
N ARG A 17 -8.33 3.64 4.60
CA ARG A 17 -8.20 4.78 5.53
C ARG A 17 -7.22 4.49 6.69
N ARG A 18 -6.83 3.22 6.86
CA ARG A 18 -5.79 2.76 7.80
C ARG A 18 -4.86 1.79 7.08
N LEU A 19 -3.97 2.33 6.23
CA LEU A 19 -2.78 1.56 5.85
C LEU A 19 -2.04 1.21 7.15
N ASP A 20 -1.65 -0.06 7.28
CA ASP A 20 -0.78 -0.45 8.38
C ASP A 20 0.54 0.31 8.23
N PRO A 21 0.96 1.13 9.21
CA PRO A 21 2.18 1.91 9.12
C PRO A 21 3.45 1.05 9.10
N ILE A 22 3.39 -0.23 9.50
CA ILE A 22 4.50 -1.21 9.49
C ILE A 22 5.85 -0.55 9.82
N PRO A 23 6.02 0.01 11.04
CA PRO A 23 7.24 0.75 11.37
C PRO A 23 8.45 -0.17 11.39
N THR A 24 9.33 0.01 10.41
CA THR A 24 10.60 -0.70 10.29
C THR A 24 11.68 0.13 10.95
N ILE A 25 12.24 -0.38 12.06
CA ILE A 25 13.26 0.31 12.85
C ILE A 25 14.62 -0.32 12.53
N ALA A 26 15.51 0.48 11.95
CA ALA A 26 16.89 0.09 11.67
C ALA A 26 17.74 0.09 12.95
N GLN A 27 18.93 -0.51 12.89
CA GLN A 27 19.80 -0.68 14.06
C GLN A 27 20.25 0.67 14.67
N ASP A 28 20.37 1.71 13.84
CA ASP A 28 20.69 3.09 14.23
C ASP A 28 19.48 3.89 14.75
N GLY A 29 18.30 3.24 14.84
CA GLY A 29 17.04 3.83 15.27
C GLY A 29 16.24 4.52 14.16
N SER A 30 16.75 4.58 12.93
CA SER A 30 16.05 5.17 11.79
C SER A 30 14.76 4.41 11.50
N VAL A 31 13.66 5.12 11.25
CA VAL A 31 12.32 4.53 11.07
C VAL A 31 11.85 4.74 9.64
N VAL A 32 11.59 3.64 8.94
CA VAL A 32 10.89 3.65 7.64
C VAL A 32 9.49 3.08 7.83
N LEU A 33 8.47 3.78 7.33
CA LEU A 33 7.07 3.37 7.46
C LEU A 33 6.56 2.80 6.13
N LEU A 34 5.46 2.04 6.17
CA LEU A 34 4.65 1.52 5.05
C LEU A 34 5.35 0.52 4.11
N SER A 35 6.67 0.56 3.97
CA SER A 35 7.42 -0.33 3.07
C SER A 35 8.80 -0.63 3.67
N PRO A 36 8.93 -1.75 4.42
CA PRO A 36 10.22 -2.20 4.95
C PRO A 36 11.31 -2.33 3.87
N GLU A 37 10.91 -2.60 2.63
CA GLU A 37 11.79 -2.81 1.48
C GLU A 37 12.56 -1.54 1.06
N LEU A 38 12.13 -0.35 1.51
CA LEU A 38 12.84 0.91 1.28
C LEU A 38 13.92 1.17 2.32
N ALA A 39 13.96 0.43 3.43
CA ALA A 39 14.95 0.62 4.47
C ALA A 39 16.37 0.36 3.94
N GLY A 40 17.26 1.33 4.16
CA GLY A 40 18.66 1.26 3.72
C GLY A 40 18.91 1.72 2.28
N PHE A 41 17.89 2.15 1.55
CA PHE A 41 18.06 2.79 0.24
C PHE A 41 18.21 4.31 0.37
N HIS A 42 18.78 4.93 -0.67
CA HIS A 42 18.88 6.37 -0.78
C HIS A 42 18.48 6.83 -2.19
N ASP A 43 17.83 7.99 -2.26
CA ASP A 43 17.39 8.61 -3.49
C ASP A 43 17.62 10.12 -3.46
N ALA A 44 17.91 10.71 -4.62
CA ALA A 44 18.19 12.14 -4.73
C ALA A 44 16.98 13.03 -4.39
N ARG A 45 15.75 12.55 -4.60
CA ARG A 45 14.50 13.27 -4.35
C ARG A 45 13.91 12.97 -2.98
N TYR A 46 14.01 11.72 -2.51
CA TYR A 46 13.35 11.28 -1.28
C TYR A 46 14.29 11.08 -0.08
N GLY A 47 15.61 11.21 -0.27
CA GLY A 47 16.59 10.97 0.78
C GLY A 47 16.68 9.49 1.13
N ASP A 48 16.78 9.17 2.41
CA ASP A 48 16.91 7.79 2.93
C ASP A 48 15.56 7.11 3.26
N PHE A 49 14.45 7.70 2.79
CA PHE A 49 13.08 7.24 3.03
C PHE A 49 12.64 7.20 4.50
N THR A 50 13.44 7.73 5.43
CA THR A 50 13.09 7.72 6.86
C THR A 50 12.02 8.75 7.19
N SER A 51 11.17 8.42 8.15
CA SER A 51 10.16 9.33 8.74
C SER A 51 10.62 9.91 10.09
N GLY A 52 11.77 9.49 10.59
CA GLY A 52 12.33 9.92 11.88
C GLY A 52 13.27 8.87 12.48
N ASN A 53 13.71 9.12 13.72
CA ASN A 53 14.59 8.20 14.45
C ASN A 53 14.10 8.02 15.90
N VAL A 54 13.93 6.78 16.36
CA VAL A 54 13.40 6.47 17.70
C VAL A 54 14.33 6.88 18.85
N LEU A 55 15.61 7.11 18.58
CA LEU A 55 16.58 7.57 19.58
C LEU A 55 16.37 9.05 19.92
N THR A 56 15.72 9.82 19.05
CA THR A 56 15.48 11.26 19.24
C THR A 56 13.99 11.62 19.34
N THR A 57 13.10 10.79 18.79
CA THR A 57 11.66 11.08 18.71
C THR A 57 10.86 9.84 19.07
N PRO A 58 9.90 9.92 20.02
CA PRO A 58 9.05 8.78 20.36
C PRO A 58 8.31 8.22 19.13
N LEU A 59 8.23 6.89 19.00
CA LEU A 59 7.64 6.24 17.82
C LEU A 59 6.21 6.71 17.52
N HIS A 60 5.39 6.96 18.54
CA HIS A 60 4.02 7.44 18.35
C HIS A 60 3.95 8.83 17.70
N GLU A 61 4.93 9.70 17.97
CA GLU A 61 5.05 11.01 17.32
C GLU A 61 5.49 10.86 15.87
N ILE A 62 6.44 9.96 15.58
CA ILE A 62 6.86 9.61 14.21
C ILE A 62 5.65 9.10 13.40
N LEU A 63 4.84 8.22 13.99
CA LEU A 63 3.64 7.69 13.35
C LEU A 63 2.59 8.78 13.10
N ALA A 64 2.39 9.69 14.05
CA ALA A 64 1.47 10.81 13.88
C ALA A 64 1.92 11.78 12.78
N GLY A 65 3.23 11.92 12.58
CA GLY A 65 3.86 12.74 11.54
C GLY A 65 4.04 12.05 10.18
N ALA A 66 3.65 10.78 10.01
CA ALA A 66 4.00 9.97 8.84
C ALA A 66 3.67 10.61 7.48
N ALA A 67 2.53 11.30 7.38
CA ALA A 67 2.09 11.94 6.15
C ALA A 67 2.96 13.14 5.72
N THR A 68 3.84 13.62 6.60
CA THR A 68 4.79 14.71 6.30
C THR A 68 6.05 14.22 5.59
N THR A 69 6.34 12.90 5.63
CA THR A 69 7.45 12.31 4.90
C THR A 69 7.17 12.41 3.39
N PRO A 70 8.04 13.04 2.57
CA PRO A 70 7.71 13.41 1.20
C PRO A 70 7.24 12.25 0.31
N TRP A 71 7.91 11.10 0.41
CA TRP A 71 7.55 9.92 -0.38
C TRP A 71 6.22 9.30 0.08
N ILE A 72 5.92 9.34 1.39
CA ILE A 72 4.65 8.87 1.94
C ILE A 72 3.51 9.75 1.44
N ALA A 73 3.67 11.06 1.47
CA ALA A 73 2.67 11.99 0.91
C ALA A 73 2.40 11.70 -0.58
N GLU A 74 3.43 11.39 -1.36
CA GLU A 74 3.29 11.00 -2.77
C GLU A 74 2.62 9.64 -2.95
N PHE A 75 2.99 8.67 -2.13
CA PHE A 75 2.38 7.34 -2.14
C PHE A 75 0.89 7.40 -1.81
N LEU A 76 0.49 8.17 -0.79
CA LEU A 76 -0.92 8.35 -0.44
C LEU A 76 -1.73 8.96 -1.58
N ARG A 77 -1.17 9.93 -2.32
CA ARG A 77 -1.82 10.45 -3.54
C ARG A 77 -2.02 9.36 -4.59
N GLY A 78 -1.03 8.49 -4.79
CA GLY A 78 -1.16 7.38 -5.71
C GLY A 78 -2.15 6.31 -5.24
N VAL A 79 -2.30 6.09 -3.93
CA VAL A 79 -3.30 5.17 -3.38
C VAL A 79 -4.71 5.70 -3.67
N GLU A 80 -4.94 6.99 -3.45
CA GLU A 80 -6.24 7.61 -3.79
C GLU A 80 -6.47 7.64 -5.31
N ALA A 81 -5.44 7.86 -6.13
CA ALA A 81 -5.57 7.71 -7.58
C ALA A 81 -5.96 6.27 -7.98
N CYS A 82 -5.40 5.24 -7.34
CA CYS A 82 -5.86 3.86 -7.54
C CYS A 82 -7.31 3.68 -7.08
N ARG A 83 -7.74 4.31 -5.98
CA ARG A 83 -9.12 4.25 -5.50
C ARG A 83 -10.10 4.78 -6.55
N ASP A 84 -9.74 5.90 -7.18
CA ASP A 84 -10.60 6.58 -8.14
C ASP A 84 -10.66 5.87 -9.50
N SER A 85 -9.59 5.20 -9.93
CA SER A 85 -9.46 4.71 -11.31
C SER A 85 -9.34 3.20 -11.47
N CYS A 86 -8.95 2.44 -10.43
CA CYS A 86 -8.62 1.02 -10.58
C CYS A 86 -9.80 0.12 -10.19
N PRO A 87 -10.34 -0.70 -11.12
CA PRO A 87 -11.47 -1.59 -10.81
C PRO A 87 -11.09 -2.71 -9.81
N TYR A 88 -9.80 -2.93 -9.59
CA TYR A 88 -9.27 -3.93 -8.66
C TYR A 88 -8.92 -3.34 -7.28
N PHE A 89 -9.15 -2.04 -7.04
CA PHE A 89 -8.78 -1.38 -5.78
C PHE A 89 -9.43 -2.03 -4.56
N GLY A 90 -10.69 -2.45 -4.66
CA GLY A 90 -11.39 -3.15 -3.59
C GLY A 90 -10.74 -4.48 -3.19
N PHE A 91 -9.84 -5.04 -3.99
CA PHE A 91 -9.10 -6.25 -3.65
C PHE A 91 -7.71 -5.94 -3.08
N CYS A 92 -6.94 -5.03 -3.72
CA CYS A 92 -5.55 -4.79 -3.35
C CYS A 92 -5.30 -3.55 -2.48
N GLY A 93 -6.23 -2.61 -2.42
CA GLY A 93 -6.11 -1.34 -1.69
C GLY A 93 -4.98 -0.42 -2.16
N GLY A 94 -4.35 -0.70 -3.31
CA GLY A 94 -3.23 0.09 -3.84
C GLY A 94 -1.91 -0.01 -3.05
N ALA A 95 -1.79 -0.90 -2.07
CA ALA A 95 -0.79 -0.85 -1.01
C ALA A 95 0.60 -1.45 -1.33
N HIS A 96 1.31 -0.94 -2.34
CA HIS A 96 2.62 -1.46 -2.77
C HIS A 96 3.65 -0.36 -3.08
N ALA A 97 4.16 0.33 -2.06
CA ALA A 97 5.04 1.49 -2.25
C ALA A 97 6.38 1.14 -2.91
N ALA A 98 7.12 0.15 -2.39
CA ALA A 98 8.41 -0.24 -2.96
C ALA A 98 8.33 -0.65 -4.44
N ASN A 99 7.30 -1.40 -4.85
CA ASN A 99 7.14 -1.77 -6.26
C ASN A 99 6.97 -0.54 -7.15
N ARG A 100 6.17 0.45 -6.74
CA ARG A 100 6.02 1.69 -7.50
C ARG A 100 7.36 2.41 -7.64
N TYR A 101 8.10 2.51 -6.54
CA TYR A 101 9.40 3.16 -6.54
C TYR A 101 10.43 2.43 -7.41
N PHE A 102 10.61 1.12 -7.25
CA PHE A 102 11.63 0.38 -8.00
C PHE A 102 11.28 0.21 -9.48
N GLU A 103 10.00 0.30 -9.87
CA GLU A 103 9.58 0.22 -11.27
C GLU A 103 9.55 1.60 -11.97
N ALA A 104 9.25 2.69 -11.25
CA ALA A 104 9.00 3.99 -11.87
C ALA A 104 9.75 5.18 -11.25
N GLY A 105 10.50 4.99 -10.16
CA GLY A 105 11.20 6.05 -9.42
C GLY A 105 10.27 7.04 -8.70
N ARG A 106 8.98 6.74 -8.62
CA ARG A 106 7.93 7.61 -8.05
C ARG A 106 6.79 6.80 -7.47
N PHE A 107 5.97 7.41 -6.62
CA PHE A 107 4.97 6.67 -5.82
C PHE A 107 3.52 6.91 -6.22
N ASP A 108 3.25 7.92 -7.05
CA ASP A 108 1.89 8.32 -7.46
C ASP A 108 1.41 7.66 -8.76
N ILE A 109 2.13 6.63 -9.25
CA ILE A 109 1.65 5.78 -10.34
C ILE A 109 0.57 4.80 -9.87
N THR A 110 -0.35 4.46 -10.77
CA THR A 110 -1.53 3.62 -10.47
C THR A 110 -1.42 2.19 -10.99
N GLU A 111 -0.37 1.87 -11.75
CA GLU A 111 -0.14 0.54 -12.32
C GLU A 111 1.36 0.20 -12.31
N THR A 112 1.66 -1.03 -11.92
CA THR A 112 2.98 -1.65 -11.87
C THR A 112 2.90 -3.04 -12.50
N ASP A 113 4.01 -3.56 -12.99
CA ASP A 113 4.10 -4.97 -13.39
C ASP A 113 3.89 -5.90 -12.19
N HIS A 114 4.30 -5.49 -10.98
CA HIS A 114 3.95 -6.22 -9.78
C HIS A 114 2.43 -6.35 -9.62
N CYS A 115 1.67 -5.25 -9.59
CA CYS A 115 0.23 -5.34 -9.36
C CYS A 115 -0.51 -6.01 -10.52
N ARG A 116 -0.04 -5.81 -11.77
CA ARG A 116 -0.57 -6.51 -12.94
C ARG A 116 -0.51 -8.02 -12.71
N ASN A 117 0.67 -8.54 -12.38
CA ASN A 117 0.91 -9.97 -12.33
C ASN A 117 0.45 -10.63 -11.02
N SER A 118 0.60 -9.96 -9.87
CA SER A 118 0.34 -10.54 -8.55
C SER A 118 -1.07 -10.26 -8.02
N LYS A 119 -1.72 -9.18 -8.48
CA LYS A 119 -3.04 -8.78 -8.01
C LYS A 119 -4.11 -8.93 -9.08
N ILE A 120 -3.93 -8.28 -10.21
CA ILE A 120 -4.93 -8.21 -11.28
C ILE A 120 -5.11 -9.59 -11.91
N ARG A 121 -4.04 -10.18 -12.47
CA ARG A 121 -4.11 -11.52 -13.09
C ARG A 121 -4.54 -12.60 -12.12
N LEU A 122 -4.11 -12.52 -10.86
CA LEU A 122 -4.55 -13.45 -9.83
C LEU A 122 -6.07 -13.35 -9.61
N LEU A 123 -6.60 -12.14 -9.42
CA LEU A 123 -8.03 -11.95 -9.18
C LEU A 123 -8.84 -12.37 -10.40
N GLU A 124 -8.41 -11.99 -11.61
CA GLU A 124 -9.04 -12.42 -12.87
C GLU A 124 -9.11 -13.94 -12.97
N GLY A 125 -8.00 -14.65 -12.75
CA GLY A 125 -7.98 -16.11 -12.81
C GLY A 125 -8.88 -16.78 -11.77
N VAL A 126 -8.96 -16.22 -10.55
CA VAL A 126 -9.90 -16.72 -9.53
C VAL A 126 -11.35 -16.50 -9.93
N LEU A 127 -11.66 -15.33 -10.48
CA LEU A 127 -13.02 -15.00 -10.95
C LEU A 127 -13.43 -15.84 -12.17
N ASP A 128 -12.50 -16.14 -13.07
CA ASP A 128 -12.73 -17.07 -14.18
C ASP A 128 -13.03 -18.47 -13.66
N HIS A 129 -12.18 -18.99 -12.77
CA HIS A 129 -12.39 -20.30 -12.17
C HIS A 129 -13.74 -20.42 -11.45
N ALA A 130 -14.13 -19.39 -10.67
CA ALA A 130 -15.39 -19.36 -9.94
C ALA A 130 -16.62 -19.28 -10.86
N ARG A 131 -16.51 -18.62 -12.02
CA ARG A 131 -17.57 -18.58 -13.03
C ARG A 131 -17.76 -19.94 -13.70
N ASP A 132 -16.67 -20.62 -14.01
CA ASP A 132 -16.70 -21.93 -14.67
C ASP A 132 -17.15 -23.06 -13.74
N HIS A 133 -17.03 -22.87 -12.42
CA HIS A 133 -17.31 -23.88 -11.40
C HIS A 133 -18.39 -23.43 -10.40
N GLN A 134 -19.37 -22.64 -10.85
CA GLN A 134 -20.53 -22.34 -10.00
C GLN A 134 -21.15 -23.66 -9.52
N PRO A 135 -21.45 -23.81 -8.21
CA PRO A 135 -22.13 -25.01 -7.74
C PRO A 135 -23.44 -25.13 -8.49
N THR A 136 -23.67 -26.29 -9.12
CA THR A 136 -24.99 -26.64 -9.65
C THR A 136 -25.99 -26.41 -8.53
N ALA A 137 -26.90 -25.46 -8.71
CA ALA A 137 -27.88 -25.11 -7.68
C ALA A 137 -28.55 -26.40 -7.18
N VAL A 138 -28.43 -26.67 -5.87
CA VAL A 138 -29.17 -27.72 -5.16
C VAL A 138 -30.43 -27.12 -4.58
#